data_AF-A0A941N8E8-F1
#
_entry.id   AF-A0A941N8E8-F1
#
_cell.length_a   1.000
_cell.length_b   1.000
_cell.length_c   1.000
_cell.angle_alpha   90.00
_cell.angle_beta   90.00
_cell.angle_gamma   90.00
#
_symmetry.space_group_name_H-M   'P 1'
#
loop_
_entity.id
_entity.type
_entity.pdbx_description
1 polymer ?
#
loop_
_entity_poly.entity_id
_entity_poly.type
_entity_poly.pdbx_seq_one_letter_code
_entity_poly.pdbx_strand_id
1 'polypeptide(L)'
;MCQHVARRANEEDQQLGKFFQARFKAVRLLDEQALLACTWSRRAGIDLNPIRATLAETLESSEFTSVQRRIQTLQQSQASTLSASAQQQAITRPANQPAQEVQPKSGGSRRIPDQFLAPVSLDGHNAAPLGPVLNQAGTRCSDKGFLPMSLGDYLQLLDWTGRQLARGKKGRIPATIEPIL
;
A
#
# COMPACT_ATOMS: atom_id res chain seq x y z
N MET A 1 -14.20 -4.53 14.80
CA MET A 1 -14.52 -5.32 16.01
C MET A 1 -16.04 -5.53 16.06
N CYS A 2 -16.57 -6.49 15.30
CA CYS A 2 -18.03 -6.75 15.24
C CYS A 2 -18.41 -8.12 14.65
N GLN A 3 -17.50 -8.85 14.00
CA GLN A 3 -17.78 -10.18 13.43
C GLN A 3 -18.13 -11.23 14.50
N HIS A 4 -17.40 -11.28 15.61
CA HIS A 4 -17.65 -12.26 16.68
C HIS A 4 -19.01 -12.03 17.37
N VAL A 5 -19.30 -10.77 17.70
CA VAL A 5 -20.59 -10.38 18.30
C VAL A 5 -21.75 -10.70 17.35
N ALA A 6 -21.58 -10.40 16.06
CA ALA A 6 -22.61 -10.67 15.07
C ALA A 6 -22.82 -12.16 14.78
N ARG A 7 -21.76 -12.96 14.80
CA ARG A 7 -21.87 -14.42 14.73
C ARG A 7 -22.64 -14.97 15.92
N ARG A 8 -22.29 -14.53 17.12
CA ARG A 8 -22.96 -14.95 18.36
C ARG A 8 -24.44 -14.56 18.35
N ALA A 9 -24.75 -13.32 17.98
CA ALA A 9 -26.14 -12.86 17.91
C ALA A 9 -26.95 -13.60 16.82
N ASN A 10 -26.32 -13.92 15.68
CA ASN A 10 -26.92 -14.77 14.64
C ASN A 10 -27.17 -16.21 15.15
N GLU A 11 -26.24 -16.77 15.93
CA GLU A 11 -26.35 -18.09 16.56
C GLU A 11 -27.48 -18.12 17.63
N GLU A 12 -27.59 -17.08 18.46
CA GLU A 12 -28.64 -16.93 19.48
C GLU A 12 -30.05 -16.78 18.86
N ASP A 13 -30.18 -15.99 17.77
CA ASP A 13 -31.45 -15.77 17.07
C ASP A 13 -31.83 -16.91 16.09
N GLN A 14 -30.97 -17.91 15.89
CA GLN A 14 -31.09 -18.92 14.82
C GLN A 14 -31.26 -18.31 13.41
N GLN A 15 -30.64 -17.15 13.17
CA GLN A 15 -30.70 -16.42 11.90
C GLN A 15 -29.33 -16.38 11.25
N LEU A 16 -29.24 -16.70 9.95
CA LEU A 16 -28.00 -16.52 9.21
C LEU A 16 -27.88 -15.08 8.70
N GLY A 17 -26.77 -14.44 9.03
CA GLY A 17 -26.31 -13.26 8.30
C GLY A 17 -27.09 -11.96 8.53
N LYS A 18 -28.07 -11.90 9.44
CA LYS A 18 -28.93 -10.73 9.73
C LYS A 18 -28.18 -9.40 9.82
N PHE A 19 -27.01 -9.40 10.46
CA PHE A 19 -26.22 -8.18 10.66
C PHE A 19 -25.29 -7.79 9.49
N PHE A 20 -24.88 -8.75 8.64
CA PHE A 20 -23.79 -8.54 7.65
C PHE A 20 -24.17 -8.91 6.21
N GLN A 21 -25.07 -9.85 5.98
CA GLN A 21 -25.35 -10.43 4.66
C GLN A 21 -25.98 -9.43 3.68
N ALA A 22 -26.74 -8.45 4.18
CA ALA A 22 -27.29 -7.37 3.36
C ALA A 22 -26.26 -6.26 3.04
N ARG A 23 -25.18 -6.13 3.83
CA ARG A 23 -24.26 -4.96 3.80
C ARG A 23 -22.98 -5.20 3.02
N PHE A 24 -22.58 -6.45 2.83
CA PHE A 24 -21.34 -6.80 2.14
C PHE A 24 -21.66 -7.66 0.91
N LYS A 25 -21.20 -7.18 -0.25
CA LYS A 25 -21.36 -7.88 -1.53
C LYS A 25 -19.98 -8.03 -2.18
N ALA A 26 -19.66 -9.24 -2.62
CA ALA A 26 -18.51 -9.48 -3.47
C ALA A 26 -18.95 -9.32 -4.93
N VAL A 27 -18.43 -8.28 -5.59
CA VAL A 27 -18.69 -8.04 -7.01
C VAL A 27 -17.44 -8.45 -7.77
N ARG A 28 -17.60 -9.35 -8.74
CA ARG A 28 -16.51 -9.74 -9.64
C ARG A 28 -16.31 -8.63 -10.67
N LEU A 29 -15.10 -8.10 -10.74
CA LEU A 29 -14.69 -7.16 -11.79
C LEU A 29 -14.20 -8.01 -12.97
N LEU A 30 -14.88 -7.91 -14.11
CA LEU A 30 -14.67 -8.79 -15.26
C LEU A 30 -13.87 -8.11 -16.37
N ASP A 31 -13.89 -6.79 -16.40
CA ASP A 31 -13.30 -5.93 -17.41
C ASP A 31 -12.28 -4.99 -16.78
N GLU A 32 -11.27 -4.61 -17.58
CA GLU A 32 -10.22 -3.68 -17.17
C GLU A 32 -10.80 -2.31 -16.80
N GLN A 33 -11.89 -1.89 -17.44
CA GLN A 33 -12.57 -0.64 -17.14
C GLN A 33 -13.21 -0.66 -15.76
N ALA A 34 -13.94 -1.72 -15.38
CA ALA A 34 -14.44 -1.86 -14.01
C ALA A 34 -13.32 -2.06 -12.99
N LEU A 35 -12.22 -2.72 -13.36
CA LEU A 35 -11.03 -2.80 -12.51
C LEU A 35 -10.48 -1.41 -12.23
N LEU A 36 -10.15 -0.65 -13.28
CA LEU A 36 -9.67 0.73 -13.20
C LEU A 36 -10.66 1.61 -12.43
N ALA A 37 -11.95 1.58 -12.78
CA ALA A 37 -12.98 2.38 -12.12
C ALA A 37 -13.16 2.02 -10.65
N CYS A 38 -13.12 0.74 -10.27
CA CYS A 38 -13.19 0.34 -8.87
C CYS A 38 -11.90 0.65 -8.11
N THR A 39 -10.74 0.35 -8.68
CA THR A 39 -9.45 0.70 -8.06
C THR A 39 -9.37 2.20 -7.89
N TRP A 40 -9.83 2.96 -8.87
CA TRP A 40 -9.83 4.40 -8.84
C TRP A 40 -10.86 4.96 -7.86
N SER A 41 -12.15 4.74 -8.12
CA SER A 41 -13.23 5.29 -7.30
C SER A 41 -13.20 4.78 -5.87
N ARG A 42 -12.77 3.54 -5.63
CA ARG A 42 -12.81 2.92 -4.30
C ARG A 42 -11.50 3.04 -3.56
N ARG A 43 -10.33 2.86 -4.20
CA ARG A 43 -9.05 3.08 -3.47
C ARG A 43 -8.75 4.55 -3.30
N ALA A 44 -8.95 5.40 -4.31
CA ALA A 44 -8.87 6.84 -4.05
C ALA A 44 -9.92 7.26 -3.02
N GLY A 45 -11.11 6.65 -3.05
CA GLY A 45 -12.11 6.84 -2.00
C GLY A 45 -11.62 6.48 -0.59
N ILE A 46 -10.93 5.35 -0.43
CA ILE A 46 -10.43 4.84 0.86
C ILE A 46 -9.16 5.54 1.31
N ASP A 47 -8.14 5.63 0.45
CA ASP A 47 -6.84 6.23 0.76
C ASP A 47 -6.97 7.76 0.93
N LEU A 48 -7.91 8.41 0.24
CA LEU A 48 -8.24 9.84 0.47
C LEU A 48 -9.31 10.05 1.55
N ASN A 49 -9.88 8.99 2.13
CA ASN A 49 -10.93 9.16 3.14
C ASN A 49 -10.44 9.96 4.36
N PRO A 50 -9.24 9.71 4.93
CA PRO A 50 -8.74 10.52 6.03
C PRO A 50 -8.58 11.99 5.65
N ILE A 51 -8.13 12.28 4.42
CA ILE A 51 -7.99 13.67 3.93
C ILE A 51 -9.37 14.34 3.78
N ARG A 52 -10.34 13.63 3.19
CA ARG A 52 -11.73 14.12 3.02
C ARG A 52 -12.45 14.29 4.35
N ALA A 53 -12.11 13.48 5.35
CA ALA A 53 -12.62 13.58 6.71
C ALA A 53 -11.85 14.61 7.55
N THR A 54 -10.89 15.35 6.97
CA THR A 54 -10.03 16.32 7.67
C THR A 54 -9.23 15.71 8.83
N LEU A 55 -8.94 14.42 8.74
CA LEU A 55 -8.09 13.67 9.68
C LEU A 55 -6.63 13.64 9.24
N ALA A 56 -6.34 13.99 7.98
CA ALA A 56 -5.00 14.08 7.41
C ALA A 56 -4.94 15.23 6.39
N GLU A 57 -3.76 15.82 6.22
CA GLU A 57 -3.54 16.90 5.24
C GLU A 57 -2.85 16.40 3.98
N THR A 58 -2.15 15.26 4.09
CA THR A 58 -1.33 14.67 3.04
C THR A 58 -1.48 13.14 3.01
N LEU A 59 -0.94 12.50 1.97
CA LEU A 59 -0.98 11.04 1.85
C LEU A 59 -0.06 10.33 2.86
N GLU A 60 1.02 10.98 3.31
CA GLU A 60 1.96 10.47 4.31
C GLU A 60 1.35 10.50 5.73
N SER A 61 0.56 11.53 6.02
CA SER A 61 -0.14 11.70 7.30
C SER A 61 -1.45 10.91 7.40
N SER A 62 -1.86 10.25 6.31
CA SER A 62 -3.09 9.45 6.23
C SER A 62 -2.95 8.12 6.98
N GLU A 63 -3.12 8.16 8.29
CA GLU A 63 -2.93 6.99 9.17
C GLU A 63 -3.79 5.79 8.77
N PHE A 64 -3.20 4.59 8.87
CA PHE A 64 -3.85 3.30 8.62
C PHE A 64 -4.31 3.07 7.17
N THR A 65 -3.82 3.84 6.21
CA THR A 65 -4.10 3.64 4.79
C THR A 65 -3.07 2.76 4.11
N SER A 66 -3.46 2.19 2.96
CA SER A 66 -2.55 1.38 2.16
C SER A 66 -1.45 2.24 1.52
N VAL A 67 -1.79 3.49 1.17
CA VAL A 67 -0.85 4.46 0.60
C VAL A 67 0.26 4.84 1.60
N GLN A 68 -0.09 5.12 2.86
CA GLN A 68 0.88 5.47 3.89
C GLN A 68 1.97 4.40 4.04
N ARG A 69 1.57 3.12 4.10
CA ARG A 69 2.55 2.01 4.25
C ARG A 69 3.46 1.85 3.04
N ARG A 70 2.96 2.11 1.83
CA ARG A 70 3.77 2.08 0.61
C ARG A 70 4.78 3.22 0.61
N ILE A 71 4.37 4.43 0.97
CA ILE A 71 5.27 5.58 1.07
C ILE A 71 6.36 5.33 2.13
N GLN A 72 6.00 4.80 3.30
CA GLN A 72 6.98 4.41 4.33
C GLN A 72 8.02 3.43 3.80
N THR A 73 7.60 2.46 2.98
CA THR A 73 8.50 1.47 2.37
C THR A 73 9.44 2.12 1.34
N LEU A 74 8.95 3.07 0.54
CA LEU A 74 9.76 3.84 -0.41
C LEU A 74 10.81 4.69 0.32
N GLN A 75 10.41 5.40 1.38
CA GLN A 75 11.31 6.22 2.19
C GLN A 75 12.40 5.38 2.87
N GLN A 76 12.05 4.20 3.40
CA GLN A 76 13.02 3.27 3.98
C GLN A 76 14.01 2.73 2.94
N SER A 77 13.55 2.48 1.72
CA SER A 77 14.40 2.06 0.61
C SER A 77 15.38 3.15 0.22
N GLN A 78 14.90 4.40 0.05
CA GLN A 78 15.73 5.56 -0.28
C GLN A 78 16.80 5.83 0.79
N ALA A 79 16.44 5.79 2.08
CA ALA A 79 17.40 5.94 3.17
C ALA A 79 18.47 4.85 3.17
N SER A 80 18.11 3.62 2.82
CA SER A 80 19.03 2.48 2.74
C SER A 80 19.99 2.60 1.54
N THR A 81 19.52 3.07 0.38
CA THR A 81 20.39 3.34 -0.78
C THR A 81 21.38 4.47 -0.53
N LEU A 82 20.94 5.56 0.10
CA LEU A 82 21.80 6.70 0.43
C LEU A 82 22.93 6.30 1.39
N SER A 83 22.60 5.54 2.44
CA SER A 83 23.59 5.06 3.41
C SER A 83 24.59 4.05 2.81
N ALA A 84 24.15 3.18 1.89
CA ALA A 84 25.06 2.27 1.17
C ALA A 84 26.02 3.01 0.23
N SER A 85 25.54 4.03 -0.49
CA SER A 85 26.37 4.85 -1.38
C SER A 85 27.41 5.69 -0.64
N ALA A 86 27.07 6.20 0.56
CA ALA A 86 27.99 6.94 1.43
C ALA A 86 29.12 6.05 1.99
N GLN A 87 28.82 4.77 2.26
CA GLN A 87 29.82 3.79 2.71
C GLN A 87 30.79 3.38 1.61
N GLN A 88 30.36 3.35 0.35
CA GLN A 88 31.23 3.04 -0.80
C GLN A 88 32.22 4.17 -1.13
N GLN A 89 31.86 5.44 -0.88
CA GLN A 89 32.78 6.57 -1.02
C GLN A 89 33.84 6.65 0.10
N ALA A 90 33.67 5.91 1.20
CA ALA A 90 34.64 5.85 2.30
C ALA A 90 35.75 4.78 2.11
N ILE A 91 35.72 4.01 1.02
CA ILE A 91 36.65 2.88 0.76
C ILE A 91 37.97 3.32 0.07
N THR A 92 38.15 4.60 -0.29
CA THR A 92 39.43 5.14 -0.81
C THR A 92 40.40 5.64 0.27
N ARG A 93 40.56 4.91 1.38
CA ARG A 93 41.68 5.09 2.32
C ARG A 93 42.48 3.79 2.43
N PRO A 94 43.80 3.78 2.21
CA PRO A 94 44.57 2.55 2.20
C PRO A 94 44.62 1.93 3.59
N ALA A 95 44.50 0.61 3.58
CA ALA A 95 44.37 -0.29 4.70
C ALA A 95 45.61 -0.31 5.60
N ASN A 96 45.39 -0.23 6.91
CA ASN A 96 46.19 -0.95 7.89
C ASN A 96 45.46 -1.07 9.22
N GLN A 97 44.70 -2.16 9.38
CA GLN A 97 44.42 -2.82 10.65
C GLN A 97 43.73 -4.18 10.39
N PRO A 98 44.07 -5.24 11.14
CA PRO A 98 43.58 -6.58 10.88
C PRO A 98 42.07 -6.70 11.15
N ALA A 99 41.41 -7.42 10.27
CA ALA A 99 39.98 -7.69 10.31
C ALA A 99 39.59 -8.40 11.62
N GLN A 100 38.86 -7.69 12.48
CA GLN A 100 38.01 -8.33 13.47
C GLN A 100 36.73 -8.78 12.76
N GLU A 101 36.57 -10.10 12.71
CA GLU A 101 35.43 -10.81 12.16
C GLU A 101 34.18 -10.52 13.00
N VAL A 102 33.48 -9.43 12.67
CA VAL A 102 32.17 -9.14 13.25
C VAL A 102 31.17 -10.09 12.61
N GLN A 103 30.87 -11.18 13.33
CA GLN A 103 29.79 -12.10 13.01
C GLN A 103 28.49 -11.32 12.74
N PRO A 104 27.77 -11.56 11.62
CA PRO A 104 26.51 -10.90 11.36
C PRO A 104 25.48 -11.39 12.39
N LYS A 105 25.12 -10.50 13.32
CA LYS A 105 24.03 -10.75 14.26
C LYS A 105 22.77 -11.07 13.46
N SER A 106 22.21 -12.23 13.76
CA SER A 106 21.01 -12.83 13.20
C SER A 106 19.84 -11.85 13.08
N GLY A 107 19.60 -11.37 11.86
CA GLY A 107 18.33 -11.57 11.16
C GLY A 107 17.03 -11.21 11.89
N GLY A 108 16.94 -10.05 12.52
CA GLY A 108 15.63 -9.42 12.72
C GLY A 108 15.08 -9.06 11.34
N SER A 109 14.24 -9.92 10.75
CA SER A 109 13.62 -9.65 9.44
C SER A 109 12.99 -8.26 9.47
N ARG A 110 13.62 -7.31 8.77
CA ARG A 110 13.16 -5.92 8.72
C ARG A 110 11.77 -5.96 8.12
N ARG A 111 10.73 -5.80 8.95
CA ARG A 111 9.34 -5.86 8.51
C ARG A 111 9.13 -4.76 7.48
N ILE A 112 9.04 -5.17 6.21
CA ILE A 112 8.67 -4.28 5.11
C ILE A 112 7.21 -3.87 5.36
N PRO A 113 6.91 -2.58 5.60
CA PRO A 113 5.59 -2.13 6.06
C PRO A 113 4.43 -2.54 5.14
N ASP A 114 4.68 -2.63 3.83
CA ASP A 114 3.66 -2.96 2.82
C ASP A 114 3.73 -4.41 2.32
N GLN A 115 4.53 -5.30 2.92
CA GLN A 115 4.75 -6.67 2.41
C GLN A 115 3.47 -7.49 2.19
N PHE A 116 2.44 -7.23 3.00
CA PHE A 116 1.15 -7.92 2.98
C PHE A 116 0.19 -7.33 1.93
N LEU A 117 0.52 -6.19 1.34
CA LEU A 117 -0.26 -5.56 0.29
C LEU A 117 0.13 -6.16 -1.07
N ALA A 118 -0.88 -6.39 -1.91
CA ALA A 118 -0.63 -6.76 -3.31
C ALA A 118 0.16 -5.64 -4.01
N PRO A 119 1.12 -5.96 -4.90
CA PRO A 119 1.81 -4.96 -5.71
C PRO A 119 0.83 -4.08 -6.49
N VAL A 120 1.17 -2.82 -6.75
CA VAL A 120 0.32 -1.94 -7.59
C VAL A 120 0.49 -2.34 -9.04
N SER A 121 1.74 -2.28 -9.50
CA SER A 121 2.14 -2.66 -10.84
C SER A 121 1.76 -4.10 -11.13
N LEU A 122 0.97 -4.27 -12.19
CA LEU A 122 0.70 -5.54 -12.79
C LEU A 122 1.86 -5.85 -13.74
N ASP A 123 2.74 -6.76 -13.32
CA ASP A 123 3.87 -7.18 -14.14
C ASP A 123 3.36 -7.99 -15.33
N GLY A 124 3.48 -7.40 -16.52
CA GLY A 124 3.20 -8.07 -17.78
C GLY A 124 1.81 -7.79 -18.34
N HIS A 125 1.75 -6.80 -19.23
CA HIS A 125 0.88 -6.91 -20.39
C HIS A 125 1.15 -8.28 -21.07
N ASN A 126 0.16 -9.16 -21.06
CA ASN A 126 0.06 -10.39 -21.86
C ASN A 126 1.00 -11.59 -21.62
N ALA A 127 1.99 -11.58 -20.72
CA ALA A 127 2.95 -12.69 -20.60
C ALA A 127 2.82 -13.59 -19.34
N ALA A 128 2.13 -13.15 -18.29
CA ALA A 128 1.99 -13.95 -17.07
C ALA A 128 0.83 -14.97 -17.19
N PRO A 129 0.95 -16.17 -16.60
CA PRO A 129 -0.12 -17.16 -16.61
C PRO A 129 -1.43 -16.58 -16.06
N LEU A 130 -2.55 -17.03 -16.67
CA LEU A 130 -3.89 -16.75 -16.18
C LEU A 130 -3.99 -17.25 -14.74
N GLY A 131 -4.36 -16.37 -13.80
CA GLY A 131 -4.45 -16.68 -12.37
C GLY A 131 -3.48 -15.91 -11.48
N PRO A 132 -3.47 -16.22 -10.16
CA PRO A 132 -2.61 -15.57 -9.18
C PRO A 132 -1.16 -16.07 -9.28
N VAL A 133 -0.21 -15.17 -9.04
CA VAL A 133 1.21 -15.54 -8.80
C VAL A 133 1.38 -15.67 -7.29
N LEU A 134 1.71 -16.85 -6.77
CA LEU A 134 1.81 -17.08 -5.32
C LEU A 134 3.04 -16.38 -4.73
N ASN A 135 2.87 -15.77 -3.56
CA ASN A 135 3.99 -15.21 -2.80
C ASN A 135 4.72 -16.31 -2.03
N GLN A 136 5.99 -16.52 -2.34
CA GLN A 136 6.81 -17.54 -1.68
C GLN A 136 7.05 -17.26 -0.19
N ALA A 137 7.05 -16.00 0.22
CA ALA A 137 7.25 -15.60 1.61
C ALA A 137 5.99 -15.76 2.49
N GLY A 138 4.84 -16.15 1.91
CA GLY A 138 3.58 -16.31 2.63
C GLY A 138 3.02 -15.01 3.22
N THR A 139 3.53 -13.86 2.81
CA THR A 139 3.13 -12.55 3.35
C THR A 139 1.85 -12.01 2.73
N ARG A 140 1.50 -12.48 1.52
CA ARG A 140 0.31 -12.07 0.77
C ARG A 140 -0.18 -13.20 -0.14
N CYS A 141 -1.41 -13.09 -0.64
CA CYS A 141 -2.00 -14.12 -1.49
C CYS A 141 -1.47 -14.10 -2.93
N SER A 142 -1.02 -12.95 -3.45
CA SER A 142 -0.45 -12.88 -4.79
C SER A 142 0.54 -11.75 -5.02
N ASP A 143 1.53 -12.02 -5.88
CA ASP A 143 2.57 -11.11 -6.39
C ASP A 143 2.22 -10.49 -7.74
N LYS A 144 1.06 -10.83 -8.33
CA LYS A 144 0.70 -10.43 -9.70
C LYS A 144 0.49 -8.93 -9.89
N GLY A 145 0.14 -8.22 -8.82
CA GLY A 145 -0.34 -6.85 -8.89
C GLY A 145 -1.75 -6.71 -9.47
N PHE A 146 -2.23 -5.47 -9.59
CA PHE A 146 -3.64 -5.22 -9.91
C PHE A 146 -3.92 -3.99 -10.79
N LEU A 147 -2.91 -3.19 -11.12
CA LEU A 147 -3.06 -2.03 -12.00
C LEU A 147 -2.00 -2.02 -13.11
N PRO A 148 -2.37 -1.71 -14.37
CA PRO A 148 -1.43 -1.56 -15.47
C PRO A 148 -0.70 -0.21 -15.40
N MET A 149 -0.11 0.13 -14.25
CA MET A 149 0.68 1.36 -14.04
C MET A 149 1.70 1.15 -12.93
N SER A 150 2.73 1.99 -12.88
CA SER A 150 3.72 1.90 -11.81
C SER A 150 3.14 2.36 -10.46
N LEU A 151 3.82 1.99 -9.36
CA LEU A 151 3.51 2.56 -8.05
C LEU A 151 3.67 4.09 -8.04
N GLY A 152 4.64 4.63 -8.78
CA GLY A 152 4.86 6.08 -8.88
C GLY A 152 3.69 6.79 -9.55
N ASP A 153 3.25 6.27 -10.69
CA ASP A 153 2.09 6.82 -11.43
C ASP A 153 0.83 6.76 -10.56
N TYR A 154 0.64 5.66 -9.83
CA TYR A 154 -0.48 5.53 -8.89
C TYR A 154 -0.45 6.61 -7.80
N LEU A 155 0.72 6.90 -7.22
CA LEU A 155 0.86 7.93 -6.19
C LEU A 155 0.61 9.34 -6.75
N GLN A 156 1.17 9.67 -7.92
CA GLN A 156 0.93 10.96 -8.58
C GLN A 156 -0.54 11.16 -8.90
N LEU A 157 -1.16 10.12 -9.44
CA LEU A 157 -2.55 10.13 -9.81
C LEU A 157 -3.44 10.30 -8.56
N LEU A 158 -3.11 9.61 -7.46
CA LEU A 158 -3.79 9.76 -6.16
C LEU A 158 -3.63 11.17 -5.57
N ASP A 159 -2.42 11.74 -5.61
CA ASP A 159 -2.12 13.10 -5.15
C ASP A 159 -2.91 14.13 -5.97
N TRP A 160 -2.88 14.03 -7.31
CA TRP A 160 -3.69 14.86 -8.19
C TRP A 160 -5.16 14.82 -7.79
N THR A 161 -5.69 13.63 -7.47
CA THR A 161 -7.09 13.46 -7.07
C THR A 161 -7.41 13.97 -5.69
N GLY A 162 -6.45 13.91 -4.76
CA GLY A 162 -6.55 14.53 -3.44
C GLY A 162 -6.58 16.05 -3.50
N ARG A 163 -5.98 16.64 -4.55
CA ARG A 163 -6.01 18.09 -4.82
C ARG A 163 -7.32 18.54 -5.48
N GLN A 164 -7.98 17.67 -6.26
CA GLN A 164 -9.24 17.99 -6.92
C GLN A 164 -10.42 18.05 -5.93
N LEU A 165 -11.05 19.22 -5.83
CA LEU A 165 -12.22 19.45 -4.97
C LEU A 165 -13.52 19.17 -5.74
N ALA A 166 -14.36 18.26 -5.25
CA ALA A 166 -15.76 18.23 -5.64
C ALA A 166 -16.48 19.43 -4.98
N ARG A 167 -17.22 20.24 -5.75
CA ARG A 167 -17.94 21.43 -5.25
C ARG A 167 -18.72 21.10 -3.97
N GLY A 168 -18.45 21.84 -2.89
CA GLY A 168 -19.13 21.71 -1.60
C GLY A 168 -18.57 20.68 -0.61
N LYS A 169 -17.51 19.93 -0.95
CA LYS A 169 -16.87 19.00 -0.02
C LYS A 169 -15.70 19.66 0.72
N LYS A 170 -15.51 19.29 1.99
CA LYS A 170 -14.37 19.71 2.84
C LYS A 170 -13.22 18.70 2.70
N GLY A 171 -11.98 19.13 2.98
CA GLY A 171 -10.76 18.31 2.91
C GLY A 171 -10.15 18.21 1.51
N ARG A 172 -8.93 18.75 1.36
CA ARG A 172 -8.10 18.65 0.14
C ARG A 172 -6.63 18.66 0.52
N ILE A 173 -5.79 18.08 -0.33
CA ILE A 173 -4.34 18.31 -0.25
C ILE A 173 -4.08 19.76 -0.68
N PRO A 174 -3.45 20.61 0.15
CA PRO A 174 -3.12 21.98 -0.22
C PRO A 174 -2.16 22.03 -1.43
N ALA A 175 -2.41 22.95 -2.37
CA ALA A 175 -1.54 23.15 -3.53
C ALA A 175 -0.11 23.59 -3.15
N THR A 176 0.07 24.09 -1.93
CA THR A 176 1.34 24.56 -1.38
C THR A 176 2.29 23.44 -0.96
N ILE A 177 1.80 22.20 -0.85
CA ILE A 177 2.62 21.04 -0.47
C ILE A 177 3.22 20.42 -1.74
N GLU A 178 4.53 20.15 -1.69
CA GLU A 178 5.28 19.53 -2.78
C GLU A 178 4.67 18.17 -3.17
N PRO A 179 4.75 17.79 -4.45
CA PRO A 179 4.38 16.44 -4.88
C PRO A 179 5.23 15.37 -4.17
N ILE A 180 4.66 14.18 -4.05
CA ILE A 180 5.25 13.04 -3.32
C ILE A 180 6.51 12.48 -4.02
N LEU A 181 6.70 12.82 -5.31
CA LEU A 181 7.80 12.36 -6.17
C LEU A 181 8.47 13.53 -6.89
#